data_AF-A0A6C0LRP5-F1
#
_entry.id   AF-A0A6C0LRP5-F1
#
_cell.length_a   1.000
_cell.length_b   1.000
_cell.length_c   1.000
_cell.angle_alpha   90.00
_cell.angle_beta   90.00
_cell.angle_gamma   90.00
#
_symmetry.space_group_name_H-M   'P 1'
#
loop_
_entity.id
_entity.type
_entity.pdbx_description
1 polymer ?
#
loop_
_entity_poly.entity_id
_entity_poly.type
_entity_poly.pdbx_seq_one_letter_code
_entity_poly.pdbx_strand_id
1 'polypeptide(L)'
;MEIIETIKSVATSFVNLFGIYLVWIVIHYGASHLYIKLCVPDNVNGFILSPFIAPAPHCQALRWSIYNGGNSISAMWIILGAWSLSHLQPIRIFRNNPPNKIK
;
A
#
# COMPACT_ATOMS: atom_id res chain seq x y z
N MET A 1 34.93 5.29 -2.54
CA MET A 1 34.29 4.83 -3.80
C MET A 1 33.27 3.72 -3.50
N GLU A 2 33.63 2.69 -2.73
CA GLU A 2 32.74 1.58 -2.33
C GLU A 2 31.47 1.99 -1.57
N ILE A 3 31.54 2.98 -0.66
CA ILE A 3 30.37 3.46 0.09
C ILE A 3 29.32 4.08 -0.85
N ILE A 4 29.75 4.86 -1.86
CA ILE A 4 28.87 5.53 -2.81
C ILE A 4 28.17 4.50 -3.72
N GLU A 5 28.91 3.48 -4.16
CA GLU A 5 28.37 2.35 -4.94
C GLU A 5 27.33 1.57 -4.12
N THR A 6 27.60 1.34 -2.84
CA THR A 6 26.70 0.64 -1.92
C THR A 6 25.40 1.43 -1.70
N ILE A 7 25.51 2.74 -1.48
CA ILE A 7 24.34 3.62 -1.33
C ILE A 7 23.48 3.64 -2.60
N LYS A 8 24.10 3.74 -3.78
CA LYS A 8 23.38 3.69 -5.06
C LYS A 8 22.65 2.36 -5.25
N SER A 9 23.30 1.24 -4.93
CA SER A 9 22.72 -0.11 -5.04
C SER A 9 21.51 -0.30 -4.12
N VAL A 10 21.62 0.15 -2.87
CA VAL A 10 20.52 0.12 -1.89
C VAL A 10 19.39 1.04 -2.34
N ALA A 11 19.68 2.29 -2.72
CA ALA A 11 18.68 3.24 -3.17
C ALA A 11 17.90 2.73 -4.40
N THR A 12 18.60 2.15 -5.38
CA THR A 12 17.97 1.56 -6.58
C THR A 12 17.08 0.38 -6.22
N SER A 13 17.52 -0.49 -5.29
CA SER A 13 16.71 -1.59 -4.78
C SER A 13 15.43 -1.10 -4.09
N PHE A 14 15.54 -0.07 -3.25
CA PHE A 14 14.39 0.54 -2.59
C PHE A 14 13.42 1.20 -3.57
N VAL A 15 13.92 1.95 -4.56
CA VAL A 15 13.08 2.58 -5.59
C VAL A 15 12.38 1.52 -6.44
N ASN A 16 13.05 0.42 -6.78
CA ASN A 16 12.42 -0.68 -7.51
C ASN A 16 11.33 -1.38 -6.70
N LEU A 17 11.52 -1.53 -5.38
CA LEU A 17 10.55 -2.16 -4.48
C LEU A 17 9.37 -1.25 -4.13
N PHE A 18 9.63 0.03 -3.84
CA PHE A 18 8.62 0.96 -3.30
C PHE A 18 8.10 1.98 -4.30
N GLY A 19 8.76 2.16 -5.45
CA GLY A 19 8.39 3.14 -6.46
C GLY A 19 6.97 2.92 -7.01
N ILE A 20 6.58 1.66 -7.23
CA ILE A 20 5.22 1.34 -7.67
C ILE A 20 4.16 1.69 -6.62
N TYR A 21 4.48 1.57 -5.33
CA TYR A 21 3.56 1.91 -4.25
C TYR A 21 3.38 3.42 -4.10
N LEU A 22 4.42 4.23 -4.38
CA LEU A 22 4.28 5.69 -4.43
C LEU A 22 3.29 6.12 -5.51
N VAL A 23 3.32 5.49 -6.68
CA VAL A 23 2.34 5.73 -7.74
C VAL A 23 0.92 5.38 -7.26
N TRP A 24 0.75 4.24 -6.60
CA TRP A 24 -0.55 3.85 -6.03
C TRP A 24 -1.04 4.81 -4.95
N ILE A 25 -0.16 5.37 -4.12
CA ILE A 25 -0.53 6.39 -3.12
C ILE A 25 -1.08 7.65 -3.81
N VAL A 26 -0.40 8.14 -4.85
CA VAL A 26 -0.86 9.32 -5.61
C VAL A 26 -2.20 9.05 -6.29
N ILE A 27 -2.35 7.89 -6.93
CA ILE A 27 -3.61 7.48 -7.58
C ILE A 27 -4.72 7.35 -6.54
N HIS A 28 -4.49 6.69 -5.41
CA HIS A 28 -5.50 6.48 -4.38
C HIS A 28 -5.95 7.81 -3.75
N TYR A 29 -5.00 8.70 -3.44
CA TYR A 29 -5.29 10.02 -2.90
C TYR A 29 -6.09 10.87 -3.90
N GLY A 30 -5.60 10.98 -5.13
CA GLY A 30 -6.25 11.75 -6.19
C GLY A 30 -7.65 11.23 -6.52
N ALA A 31 -7.79 9.91 -6.68
CA ALA A 31 -9.06 9.27 -6.99
C ALA A 31 -10.10 9.46 -5.88
N SER A 32 -9.69 9.36 -4.61
CA SER A 32 -10.58 9.58 -3.46
C SER A 32 -11.13 11.00 -3.42
N HIS A 33 -10.27 12.00 -3.62
CA HIS A 33 -10.69 13.40 -3.64
C HIS A 33 -11.52 13.77 -4.89
N LEU A 34 -11.23 13.15 -6.03
CA LEU A 34 -12.02 13.40 -7.23
C LEU A 34 -13.40 12.71 -7.16
N TYR A 35 -13.48 11.54 -6.53
CA TYR A 35 -14.73 10.81 -6.34
C TYR A 35 -15.75 11.57 -5.49
N ILE A 36 -15.31 12.16 -4.37
CA ILE A 36 -16.21 12.97 -3.53
C ILE A 36 -16.68 14.26 -4.24
N LYS A 37 -15.86 14.83 -5.13
CA LYS A 37 -16.22 16.06 -5.85
C LYS A 37 -17.16 15.82 -7.02
N LEU A 38 -16.99 14.69 -7.74
CA LEU A 38 -17.74 14.41 -8.97
C LEU A 38 -18.92 13.45 -8.77
N CYS A 39 -18.75 12.43 -7.94
CA CYS A 39 -19.68 11.29 -7.86
C CYS A 39 -20.60 11.36 -6.64
N VAL A 40 -20.10 11.89 -5.51
CA VAL A 40 -20.84 11.94 -4.24
C VAL A 40 -20.59 13.27 -3.53
N PRO A 41 -21.06 14.41 -4.08
CA PRO A 41 -20.90 15.70 -3.41
C PRO A 41 -21.68 15.74 -2.09
N ASP A 42 -21.20 16.54 -1.15
CA ASP A 42 -21.59 16.59 0.27
C ASP A 42 -22.95 17.26 0.57
N ASN A 43 -23.81 17.42 -0.43
CA ASN A 43 -25.12 18.05 -0.31
C ASN A 43 -26.26 17.04 -0.50
N VAL A 44 -27.47 17.42 -0.07
CA VAL A 44 -28.67 16.56 -0.13
C VAL A 44 -28.99 16.11 -1.56
N ASN A 45 -28.81 17.00 -2.54
CA ASN A 45 -28.98 16.67 -3.95
C ASN A 45 -27.94 15.63 -4.40
N GLY A 46 -26.70 15.76 -3.95
CA GLY A 46 -25.61 14.80 -4.15
C GLY A 46 -25.94 13.43 -3.60
N PHE A 47 -26.53 13.37 -2.41
CA PHE A 47 -27.01 12.11 -1.83
C PHE A 47 -28.08 11.45 -2.71
N ILE A 48 -29.09 12.21 -3.14
CA ILE A 48 -30.19 11.70 -3.99
C ILE A 48 -29.68 11.28 -5.38
N LEU A 49 -28.75 12.04 -5.96
CA LEU A 49 -28.20 11.78 -7.29
C LEU A 49 -27.10 10.71 -7.29
N SER A 50 -26.45 10.44 -6.16
CA SER A 50 -25.36 9.48 -6.03
C SER A 50 -25.66 8.07 -6.60
N PRO A 51 -26.83 7.43 -6.40
CA PRO A 51 -27.11 6.12 -7.01
C PRO A 51 -27.21 6.18 -8.54
N PHE A 52 -27.60 7.31 -9.12
CA PHE A 52 -27.75 7.47 -10.56
C PHE A 52 -26.42 7.80 -11.26
N ILE A 53 -25.53 8.50 -10.55
CA ILE A 53 -24.20 8.89 -11.07
C ILE A 53 -23.17 7.78 -10.81
N ALA A 54 -23.34 6.96 -9.76
CA ALA A 54 -22.45 5.85 -9.44
C ALA A 54 -22.09 4.91 -10.63
N PRO A 55 -23.01 4.51 -11.53
CA PRO A 55 -22.67 3.68 -12.69
C PRO A 55 -21.96 4.43 -13.82
N ALA A 56 -21.80 5.76 -13.73
CA ALA A 56 -21.08 6.52 -14.75
C ALA A 56 -19.62 6.04 -14.87
N PRO A 57 -19.06 5.99 -16.09
CA PRO A 57 -17.77 5.35 -16.34
C PRO A 57 -16.61 5.98 -15.55
N HIS A 58 -16.62 7.30 -15.37
CA HIS A 58 -15.61 7.99 -14.57
C HIS A 58 -15.71 7.62 -13.07
N CYS A 59 -16.92 7.50 -12.51
CA CYS A 59 -17.12 7.08 -11.12
C CYS A 59 -16.72 5.62 -10.89
N GLN A 60 -16.97 4.75 -11.86
CA GLN A 60 -16.51 3.35 -11.83
C GLN A 60 -14.98 3.26 -11.86
N ALA A 61 -14.32 4.00 -12.75
CA ALA A 61 -12.86 4.05 -12.81
C ALA A 61 -12.24 4.58 -11.51
N LEU A 62 -12.81 5.64 -10.94
CA LEU A 62 -12.36 6.20 -9.66
C LEU A 62 -12.56 5.21 -8.52
N ARG A 63 -13.73 4.57 -8.43
CA ARG A 63 -14.01 3.57 -7.40
C ARG A 63 -13.09 2.35 -7.51
N TRP A 64 -12.81 1.88 -8.72
CA TRP A 64 -11.83 0.83 -8.96
C TRP A 64 -10.43 1.25 -8.52
N SER A 65 -10.02 2.48 -8.82
CA SER A 65 -8.72 3.03 -8.44
C SER A 65 -8.57 3.16 -6.92
N ILE A 66 -9.63 3.59 -6.23
CA ILE A 66 -9.67 3.67 -4.76
C ILE A 66 -9.52 2.27 -4.16
N TYR A 67 -10.29 1.29 -4.65
CA TYR A 67 -10.28 -0.07 -4.15
C TYR A 67 -8.93 -0.76 -4.36
N ASN A 68 -8.43 -0.76 -5.59
CA ASN A 68 -7.16 -1.41 -5.91
C ASN A 68 -5.97 -0.66 -5.30
N GLY A 69 -5.99 0.68 -5.32
CA GLY A 69 -4.97 1.48 -4.66
C GLY A 69 -4.88 1.21 -3.15
N GLY A 70 -6.02 1.09 -2.47
CA GLY A 70 -6.05 0.72 -1.05
C GLY A 70 -5.49 -0.68 -0.78
N ASN A 71 -5.83 -1.65 -1.64
CA ASN A 71 -5.27 -3.00 -1.56
C ASN A 71 -3.77 -3.02 -1.80
N SER A 72 -3.27 -2.28 -2.79
CA SER A 72 -1.84 -2.14 -3.07
C SER A 72 -1.09 -1.48 -1.91
N ILE A 73 -1.64 -0.42 -1.31
CA ILE A 73 -1.04 0.23 -0.12
C ILE A 73 -1.03 -0.74 1.07
N SER A 74 -2.09 -1.53 1.25
CA SER A 74 -2.13 -2.55 2.32
C SER A 74 -1.05 -3.62 2.11
N ALA A 75 -0.87 -4.09 0.87
CA ALA A 75 0.18 -5.03 0.51
C ALA A 75 1.59 -4.47 0.77
N MET A 76 1.82 -3.17 0.51
CA MET A 76 3.08 -2.49 0.86
C MET A 76 3.40 -2.64 2.34
N TRP A 77 2.44 -2.35 3.21
CA TRP A 77 2.62 -2.46 4.66
C TRP A 77 2.83 -3.90 5.13
N ILE A 78 2.19 -4.87 4.49
CA ILE A 78 2.42 -6.30 4.78
C ILE A 78 3.87 -6.69 4.44
N ILE A 79 4.39 -6.29 3.28
CA ILE A 79 5.77 -6.58 2.87
C ILE A 79 6.76 -5.91 3.81
N LEU A 80 6.52 -4.64 4.17
CA LEU A 80 7.34 -3.93 5.16
C LEU A 80 7.32 -4.62 6.53
N GLY A 81 6.14 -5.07 6.97
CA GLY A 81 5.99 -5.83 8.21
C GLY A 81 6.75 -7.16 8.18
N ALA A 82 6.63 -7.92 7.09
CA ALA A 82 7.34 -9.18 6.91
C ALA A 82 8.87 -8.99 6.88
N TRP A 83 9.35 -7.97 6.17
CA TRP A 83 10.77 -7.60 6.17
C TRP A 83 11.25 -7.23 7.58
N SER A 84 10.48 -6.40 8.28
CA SER A 84 10.81 -5.98 9.65
C SER A 84 10.89 -7.18 10.60
N LEU A 85 9.93 -8.09 10.55
CA LEU A 85 9.95 -9.32 11.36
C LEU A 85 11.16 -10.20 11.03
N SER A 86 11.54 -10.33 9.76
CA SER A 86 12.71 -11.12 9.35
C SER A 86 14.03 -10.60 9.93
N HIS A 87 14.14 -9.29 10.14
CA HIS A 87 15.35 -8.63 10.64
C HIS A 87 15.33 -8.36 12.15
N LEU A 88 14.14 -8.22 12.75
CA LEU A 88 13.96 -7.83 14.14
C LEU A 88 13.69 -9.02 15.09
N GLN A 89 13.52 -10.26 14.61
CA GLN A 89 13.15 -11.38 15.48
C GLN A 89 14.30 -12.31 15.91
N PRO A 90 14.36 -12.70 17.21
CA PRO A 90 15.26 -13.72 17.78
C PRO A 90 14.87 -15.18 17.47
N ILE A 91 14.10 -15.45 16.41
CA ILE A 91 13.59 -16.79 16.03
C ILE A 91 14.70 -17.85 15.88
N ARG A 92 15.95 -17.42 15.67
CA ARG A 92 17.11 -18.33 15.73
C ARG A 92 17.27 -19.04 17.09
N ILE A 93 16.84 -18.45 18.21
CA ILE A 93 17.00 -19.02 19.55
C ILE A 93 16.14 -20.29 19.73
N PHE A 94 14.86 -20.26 19.35
CA PHE A 94 13.96 -21.42 19.51
C PHE A 94 14.23 -22.55 18.49
N ARG A 95 14.83 -22.24 17.33
CA ARG A 95 15.33 -23.27 16.41
C ARG A 95 16.58 -23.99 16.95
N ASN A 96 17.45 -23.27 17.66
CA ASN A 96 18.71 -23.81 18.15
C ASN A 96 18.63 -24.45 19.54
N ASN A 97 17.55 -24.23 20.29
CA ASN A 97 17.32 -24.84 21.60
C ASN A 97 15.91 -25.47 21.68
N PRO A 98 15.72 -26.68 21.13
CA PRO A 98 14.46 -27.40 21.27
C PRO A 98 14.19 -27.72 22.76
N PRO A 99 12.93 -27.64 23.23
CA PRO A 99 12.58 -27.84 24.64
C PRO A 99 12.87 -29.26 25.20
N ASN A 100 13.44 -30.15 24.39
CA ASN A 100 13.79 -31.53 24.75
C ASN A 100 15.32 -31.73 24.89
N LYS A 101 16.07 -30.71 25.31
CA LYS A 101 17.47 -30.85 25.77
C LYS A 101 17.66 -30.43 27.22
N ILE A 102 16.64 -30.63 28.05
CA ILE A 102 16.83 -30.68 29.50
C ILE A 102 17.26 -32.13 29.79
N LYS A 103 18.57 -32.33 29.92
CA LYS A 103 19.13 -33.55 30.52
C LYS A 103 18.67 -33.68 31.96
#